data_AF-A0AAV5URP2-F1
#
_entry.id   AF-A0AAV5URP2-F1
#
_cell.length_a   1.000
_cell.length_b   1.000
_cell.length_c   1.000
_cell.angle_alpha   90.00
_cell.angle_beta   90.00
_cell.angle_gamma   90.00
#
_symmetry.space_group_name_H-M   'P 1'
#
loop_
_entity.id
_entity.type
_entity.pdbx_description
1 polymer ?
#
loop_
_entity_poly.entity_id
_entity_poly.type
_entity_poly.pdbx_seq_one_letter_code
_entity_poly.pdbx_strand_id
1 'polypeptide(L)'
;MAFRQFFAAVFLPVVALSLYCHTHETTVGATIDGAEKSSVECPITARFCVSSYKHVSGENGSATMMEARGCGDNHVCLPFILHQSTGCLGSGYGKLCCCISDQCNDELR
;
A
#
# COMPACT_ATOMS: atom_id res chain seq x y z
N MET A 1 4.12 -54.91 -22.16
CA MET A 1 3.00 -53.98 -21.87
C MET A 1 3.62 -52.73 -21.26
N ALA A 2 3.64 -51.61 -21.98
CA ALA A 2 4.24 -50.35 -21.52
C ALA A 2 3.13 -49.41 -21.04
N PHE A 3 3.14 -49.07 -19.75
CA PHE A 3 2.15 -48.22 -19.09
C PHE A 3 2.52 -46.75 -19.34
N ARG A 4 1.81 -46.06 -20.23
CA ARG A 4 1.98 -44.62 -20.48
C ARG A 4 1.34 -43.84 -19.34
N GLN A 5 2.16 -43.19 -18.50
CA GLN A 5 1.68 -42.22 -17.52
C GLN A 5 1.32 -40.91 -18.23
N PHE A 6 0.04 -40.59 -18.27
CA PHE A 6 -0.45 -39.28 -18.69
C PHE A 6 -0.26 -38.32 -17.52
N PHE A 7 0.70 -37.39 -17.64
CA PHE A 7 0.79 -36.23 -16.76
C PHE A 7 -0.41 -35.31 -17.05
N ALA A 8 -1.46 -35.42 -16.24
CA ALA A 8 -2.51 -34.42 -16.20
C ALA A 8 -1.91 -33.15 -15.56
N ALA A 9 -1.60 -32.15 -16.39
CA ALA A 9 -1.26 -30.82 -15.91
C ALA A 9 -2.51 -30.24 -15.23
N VAL A 10 -2.52 -30.24 -13.90
CA VAL A 10 -3.54 -29.55 -13.11
C VAL A 10 -3.29 -28.05 -13.28
N PHE A 11 -4.01 -27.44 -14.22
CA PHE A 11 -4.10 -25.99 -14.34
C PHE A 11 -4.92 -25.46 -13.17
N LEU A 12 -4.26 -25.19 -12.05
CA LEU A 12 -4.84 -24.36 -10.99
C LEU A 12 -5.09 -22.96 -11.60
N PRO A 13 -6.33 -22.45 -11.63
CA PRO A 13 -6.55 -21.06 -11.98
C PRO A 13 -5.85 -20.24 -10.89
N VAL A 14 -4.78 -19.55 -11.28
CA VAL A 14 -4.18 -18.52 -10.44
C VAL A 14 -5.23 -17.41 -10.39
N VAL A 15 -6.12 -17.48 -9.41
CA VAL A 15 -7.01 -16.38 -9.06
C VAL A 15 -6.08 -15.26 -8.62
N ALA A 16 -5.87 -14.28 -9.50
CA ALA A 16 -5.24 -13.04 -9.10
C ALA A 16 -6.16 -12.45 -8.02
N LEU A 17 -5.74 -12.53 -6.76
CA LEU A 17 -6.45 -11.90 -5.65
C LEU A 17 -6.37 -10.38 -5.92
N SER A 18 -7.50 -9.80 -6.31
CA SER A 18 -7.67 -8.35 -6.36
C SER A 18 -7.44 -7.80 -4.95
N LEU A 19 -6.52 -6.84 -4.83
CA LEU A 19 -6.22 -6.13 -3.59
C LEU A 19 -6.97 -4.81 -3.61
N TYR A 20 -7.65 -4.45 -2.53
CA TYR A 20 -8.31 -3.15 -2.37
C TYR A 20 -7.58 -2.31 -1.33
N CYS A 21 -7.30 -1.04 -1.63
CA CYS A 21 -6.63 -0.13 -0.69
C CYS A 21 -7.40 1.17 -0.56
N HIS A 22 -7.28 1.83 0.61
CA HIS A 22 -7.77 3.19 0.74
C HIS A 22 -6.88 4.16 -0.01
N THR A 23 -7.51 5.13 -0.65
CA THR A 23 -6.86 6.22 -1.37
C THR A 23 -7.37 7.54 -0.84
N HIS A 24 -6.44 8.44 -0.58
CA HIS A 24 -6.69 9.87 -0.40
C HIS A 24 -5.33 10.59 -0.40
N GLU A 25 -5.38 11.88 -0.69
CA GLU A 25 -4.25 12.78 -0.50
C GLU A 25 -4.76 14.01 0.26
N THR A 26 -4.16 14.31 1.40
CA THR A 26 -4.61 15.41 2.26
C THR A 26 -3.44 16.17 2.85
N THR A 27 -3.56 17.49 2.86
CA THR A 27 -2.71 18.41 3.62
C THR A 27 -3.35 18.63 4.99
N VAL A 28 -2.90 17.88 5.99
CA VAL A 28 -3.22 18.04 7.40
C VAL A 28 -2.84 19.44 7.89
N GLY A 29 -3.90 20.22 8.09
CA GLY A 29 -3.99 21.56 8.66
C GLY A 29 -5.45 21.93 8.96
N ALA A 30 -6.39 21.30 8.25
CA ALA A 30 -7.79 21.16 8.61
C ALA A 30 -8.09 19.68 8.91
N THR A 31 -8.81 19.42 10.00
CA THR A 31 -9.42 18.14 10.44
C THR A 31 -9.24 16.93 9.50
N ILE A 32 -8.39 16.00 9.93
CA ILE A 32 -8.06 14.71 9.28
C ILE A 32 -9.31 13.84 9.08
N ASP A 33 -10.35 14.06 9.89
CA ASP A 33 -11.61 13.30 9.88
C ASP A 33 -12.51 13.54 8.64
N GLY A 34 -12.17 14.49 7.77
CA GLY A 34 -13.00 14.88 6.62
C GLY A 34 -12.47 14.47 5.24
N ALA A 35 -11.27 13.89 5.14
CA ALA A 35 -10.77 13.42 3.85
C ALA A 35 -11.59 12.17 3.44
N GLU A 36 -12.36 12.29 2.35
CA GLU A 36 -13.17 11.20 1.82
C GLU A 36 -12.27 10.01 1.48
N LYS A 37 -12.28 9.00 2.35
CA LYS A 37 -11.53 7.76 2.14
C LYS A 37 -12.26 6.97 1.07
N SER A 38 -11.69 6.91 -0.14
CA SER A 38 -12.21 6.08 -1.21
C SER A 38 -11.41 4.79 -1.30
N SER A 39 -12.10 3.65 -1.26
CA SER A 39 -11.48 2.33 -1.46
C SER A 39 -11.45 2.02 -2.95
N VAL A 40 -10.26 1.73 -3.49
CA VAL A 40 -10.09 1.40 -4.91
C VAL A 40 -9.46 0.02 -5.06
N GLU A 41 -9.79 -0.65 -6.16
CA GLU A 41 -9.10 -1.86 -6.58
C GLU A 41 -7.71 -1.51 -7.11
N CYS A 42 -6.69 -2.18 -6.59
CA CYS A 42 -5.32 -2.00 -7.02
C CYS A 42 -5.05 -2.67 -8.37
N PRO A 43 -4.20 -2.06 -9.21
CA PRO A 43 -3.74 -2.70 -10.43
C PRO A 43 -2.96 -3.97 -10.11
N ILE A 44 -2.93 -4.94 -11.03
CA ILE A 44 -2.27 -6.25 -10.86
C ILE A 44 -0.78 -6.13 -10.50
N THR A 45 -0.14 -5.01 -10.87
CA THR A 45 1.26 -4.69 -10.57
C THR A 45 1.47 -4.18 -9.13
N ALA A 46 0.43 -3.66 -8.49
CA ALA A 46 0.46 -3.14 -7.13
C ALA A 46 -0.08 -4.19 -6.15
N ARG A 47 0.82 -4.78 -5.36
CA ARG A 47 0.52 -5.86 -4.42
C ARG A 47 0.54 -5.39 -2.96
N PHE A 48 0.63 -4.09 -2.73
CA PHE A 48 0.73 -3.50 -1.41
C PHE A 48 -0.22 -2.32 -1.29
N CYS A 49 -0.80 -2.14 -0.12
CA CYS A 49 -1.35 -0.85 0.27
C CYS A 49 -0.24 -0.02 0.89
N VAL A 50 -0.21 1.27 0.53
CA VAL A 50 0.78 2.23 1.02
C VAL A 50 0.10 3.37 1.76
N SER A 51 0.80 3.87 2.76
CA SER A 51 0.49 5.14 3.42
C SER A 51 1.78 5.91 3.60
N SER A 52 1.77 7.22 3.37
CA SER A 52 2.94 8.07 3.52
C SER A 52 2.58 9.38 4.21
N TYR A 53 3.49 9.87 5.04
CA TYR A 53 3.34 11.09 5.80
C TYR A 53 4.58 11.93 5.61
N LYS A 54 4.43 13.23 5.37
CA LYS A 54 5.55 14.16 5.25
C LYS A 54 5.21 15.48 5.92
N HIS A 55 6.12 15.97 6.76
CA HIS A 55 6.05 17.34 7.25
C HIS A 55 6.49 18.29 6.14
N VAL A 56 5.64 19.26 5.85
CA VAL A 56 5.90 20.33 4.89
C VAL A 56 5.86 21.64 5.65
N SER A 57 6.91 22.45 5.48
CA SER A 57 6.90 23.82 5.97
C SER A 57 6.12 24.67 4.97
N GLY A 58 4.98 25.21 5.39
CA GLY A 58 4.24 26.20 4.63
C GLY A 58 5.04 27.50 4.50
N GLU A 59 4.71 28.33 3.50
CA GLU A 59 5.37 29.62 3.24
C GLU A 59 5.39 30.57 4.44
N ASN A 60 4.46 30.40 5.40
CA ASN A 60 4.36 31.21 6.62
C ASN A 60 5.10 30.60 7.83
N GLY A 61 5.93 29.57 7.64
CA GLY A 61 6.58 28.83 8.74
C GLY A 61 5.63 27.91 9.53
N SER A 62 4.38 27.76 9.07
CA SER A 62 3.45 26.77 9.62
C SER A 62 3.88 25.36 9.24
N ALA A 63 3.91 24.45 10.20
CA ALA A 63 4.11 23.03 9.91
C ALA A 63 2.77 22.45 9.44
N THR A 64 2.69 22.07 8.18
CA THR A 64 1.60 21.24 7.65
C THR A 64 2.11 19.81 7.50
N MET A 65 1.20 18.84 7.62
CA MET A 65 1.54 17.44 7.34
C MET A 65 0.82 17.04 6.06
N MET A 66 1.51 16.43 5.11
CA MET A 66 0.89 15.79 3.95
C MET A 66 0.77 14.31 4.24
N GLU A 67 -0.44 13.78 4.06
CA GLU A 67 -0.71 12.35 4.10
C GLU A 67 -1.21 11.90 2.72
N ALA A 68 -0.66 10.81 2.22
CA ALA A 68 -1.10 10.19 0.99
C ALA A 68 -1.20 8.67 1.17
N ARG A 69 -2.31 8.10 0.72
CA ARG A 69 -2.60 6.67 0.75
C ARG A 69 -2.92 6.15 -0.64
N GLY A 70 -2.53 4.90 -0.90
CA GLY A 70 -2.81 4.30 -2.20
C GLY A 70 -2.38 2.85 -2.34
N CYS A 71 -2.32 2.41 -3.60
CA CYS A 71 -1.73 1.14 -4.01
C CYS A 71 -0.25 1.34 -4.35
N GLY A 72 0.61 0.44 -3.88
CA GLY A 72 2.04 0.44 -4.15
C GLY A 72 2.50 -0.87 -4.80
N ASP A 73 3.52 -0.76 -5.65
CA ASP A 73 4.19 -1.89 -6.24
C ASP A 73 5.43 -2.31 -5.41
N ASN A 74 6.14 -3.31 -5.93
CA ASN A 74 7.36 -3.81 -5.30
C ASN A 74 8.49 -2.77 -5.21
N HIS A 75 8.47 -1.72 -6.03
CA HIS A 75 9.51 -0.69 -6.02
C HIS A 75 9.28 0.29 -4.88
N VAL A 76 8.03 0.67 -4.65
CA VAL A 76 7.65 1.52 -3.51
C VAL A 76 7.89 0.79 -2.18
N CYS A 77 7.49 -0.48 -2.10
CA CYS A 77 7.58 -1.28 -0.88
C CYS A 77 8.82 -2.18 -0.82
N LEU A 78 9.83 -1.96 -1.65
CA LEU A 78 11.05 -2.78 -1.74
C LEU A 78 11.69 -3.05 -0.37
N PRO A 79 11.85 -2.05 0.53
CA PRO A 79 12.45 -2.28 1.84
C PRO A 79 11.66 -3.29 2.68
N PHE A 80 10.33 -3.29 2.56
CA PHE A 80 9.42 -4.14 3.32
C PHE A 80 9.38 -5.58 2.78
N ILE A 81 9.53 -5.72 1.46
CA ILE A 81 9.62 -7.02 0.80
C ILE A 81 10.86 -7.79 1.26
N LEU A 82 12.01 -7.10 1.34
CA LEU A 82 13.27 -7.71 1.79
C LEU A 82 13.20 -8.16 3.24
N HIS A 83 12.38 -7.49 4.07
CA HIS A 83 12.21 -7.83 5.48
C HIS A 83 10.96 -8.66 5.78
N GLN A 84 10.16 -9.03 4.77
CA GLN A 84 8.85 -9.69 4.91
C GLN A 84 7.97 -9.09 6.01
N SER A 85 8.06 -7.76 6.21
CA SER A 85 7.41 -7.09 7.31
C SER A 85 6.41 -6.07 6.78
N THR A 86 5.24 -6.00 7.42
CA THR A 86 4.40 -4.82 7.36
C THR A 86 4.92 -3.80 8.37
N GLY A 87 4.84 -2.52 8.06
CA GLY A 87 5.30 -1.49 8.98
C GLY A 87 5.55 -0.17 8.31
N CYS A 88 6.25 0.70 9.03
CA CYS A 88 6.60 2.05 8.59
C CYS A 88 8.11 2.27 8.69
N LEU A 89 8.68 2.91 7.68
CA LEU A 89 10.07 3.31 7.60
C LEU A 89 10.17 4.81 7.38
N GLY A 90 11.13 5.44 8.03
CA GLY A 90 11.37 6.88 7.91
C GLY A 90 11.66 7.55 9.25
N SER A 91 11.58 8.87 9.26
CA SER A 91 11.81 9.73 10.43
C SER A 91 10.53 10.44 10.85
N GLY A 92 10.57 11.20 11.96
CA GLY A 92 9.45 12.04 12.39
C GLY A 92 8.96 13.03 11.33
N TYR A 93 9.79 13.40 10.36
CA TYR A 93 9.45 14.37 9.29
C TYR A 93 8.95 13.72 8.00
N GLY A 94 9.04 12.40 7.88
CA GLY A 94 8.74 11.68 6.66
C GLY A 94 8.71 10.17 6.91
N LYS A 95 7.54 9.55 6.77
CA LYS A 95 7.35 8.10 6.92
C LYS A 95 6.65 7.50 5.70
N LEU A 96 7.03 6.28 5.34
CA LEU A 96 6.36 5.44 4.36
C LEU A 96 6.00 4.12 5.03
N CYS A 97 4.75 3.70 4.90
CA CYS A 97 4.22 2.47 5.44
C CYS A 97 3.70 1.57 4.31
N CYS A 98 3.92 0.26 4.43
CA CYS A 98 3.48 -0.74 3.47
C CYS A 98 2.82 -1.94 4.16
N CYS A 99 1.80 -2.50 3.53
CA CYS A 99 1.11 -3.71 3.99
C CYS A 99 0.43 -4.49 2.84
N ILE A 100 0.02 -5.75 3.06
CA ILE A 100 -0.32 -6.74 2.01
C ILE A 100 -1.77 -7.27 2.14
N SER A 101 -2.66 -6.54 2.83
CA SER A 101 -4.04 -6.98 3.06
C SER A 101 -5.03 -5.90 2.61
N ASP A 102 -6.27 -6.28 2.34
CA ASP A 102 -7.28 -5.31 1.90
C ASP A 102 -7.45 -4.22 2.95
N GLN A 103 -7.35 -2.96 2.51
CA GLN A 103 -7.58 -1.76 3.29
C GLN A 103 -6.68 -1.66 4.54
N CYS A 104 -5.57 -2.41 4.60
CA CYS A 104 -4.65 -2.41 5.74
C CYS A 104 -3.96 -1.06 5.96
N ASN A 105 -3.99 -0.18 4.96
CA ASN A 105 -3.50 1.19 5.07
C ASN A 105 -4.47 2.13 5.78
N ASP A 106 -5.54 1.63 6.43
CA ASP A 106 -6.44 2.50 7.18
C ASP A 106 -5.81 3.07 8.48
N GLU A 107 -5.06 2.23 9.20
CA GLU A 107 -4.50 2.56 10.52
C GLU A 107 -2.96 2.74 10.53
N LEU A 108 -2.30 2.65 9.38
CA LEU A 108 -0.83 2.75 9.29
C LEU A 108 -0.35 4.21 9.40
N ARG A 109 0.24 4.60 10.54
CA ARG A 109 0.85 5.92 10.87
C ARG A 109 2.18 5.82 11.64
#